data_AF-A0A432UU65-F1
#
_entry.id   AF-A0A432UU65-F1
#
_cell.length_a   1.000
_cell.length_b   1.000
_cell.length_c   1.000
_cell.angle_alpha   90.00
_cell.angle_beta   90.00
_cell.angle_gamma   90.00
#
_symmetry.space_group_name_H-M   'P 1'
#
loop_
_entity.id
_entity.type
_entity.pdbx_description
1 polymer ?
#
loop_
_entity_poly.entity_id
_entity_poly.type
_entity_poly.pdbx_seq_one_letter_code
_entity_poly.pdbx_strand_id
1 'polypeptide(L)'
;WWTLDGVWPTSIPIKTAAAILYLGIFGSVIGFSLYYFLLRSVSPNRLALITLMTPVIALMLGQWVNQEIVTTNVWIGSGIILLGLALYEWGDNVFSSIRF
;
A
#
# COMPACT_ATOMS: atom_id res chain seq x y z
N TRP A 1 16.85 3.46 -20.38
CA TRP A 1 17.28 4.71 -19.73
C TRP A 1 18.72 5.03 -20.07
N TRP A 2 19.71 4.26 -19.61
CA TRP A 2 21.14 4.54 -19.89
C TRP A 2 21.50 4.60 -21.40
N THR A 3 20.85 3.78 -22.22
CA THR A 3 21.13 3.67 -23.66
C THR A 3 20.19 4.45 -24.58
N LEU A 4 19.12 5.05 -24.03
CA LEU A 4 18.07 5.71 -24.83
C LEU A 4 17.96 7.21 -24.51
N ASP A 5 17.91 7.58 -23.22
CA ASP A 5 17.64 8.96 -22.76
C ASP A 5 18.40 9.29 -21.45
N GLY A 6 19.58 8.70 -21.26
CA GLY A 6 20.34 8.69 -20.01
C GLY A 6 21.04 10.01 -19.70
N VAL A 7 20.32 11.12 -19.75
CA VAL A 7 20.84 12.44 -19.37
C VAL A 7 20.62 12.61 -17.88
N TRP A 8 21.70 12.78 -17.13
CA TRP A 8 21.60 13.10 -15.71
C TRP A 8 20.89 14.46 -15.55
N PRO A 9 19.89 14.58 -14.67
CA PRO A 9 19.21 15.85 -14.45
C PRO A 9 20.23 16.91 -14.03
N THR A 10 20.35 17.99 -14.81
CA THR A 10 21.28 19.09 -14.51
C THR A 10 20.83 19.94 -13.32
N SER A 11 19.55 19.85 -12.96
CA SER A 11 18.96 20.49 -11.79
C SER A 11 17.90 19.60 -11.16
N ILE A 12 17.91 19.48 -9.84
CA ILE A 12 16.85 18.79 -9.09
C ILE A 12 15.93 19.86 -8.49
N PRO A 13 14.66 19.98 -8.94
CA PRO A 13 13.72 20.89 -8.33
C PRO A 13 13.54 20.57 -6.84
N ILE A 14 13.41 21.61 -6.01
CA ILE A 14 13.25 21.43 -4.55
C ILE A 14 12.06 20.53 -4.20
N LYS A 15 10.97 20.60 -4.96
CA LYS A 15 9.80 19.74 -4.82
C LYS A 15 10.16 18.26 -4.99
N THR A 16 10.98 17.93 -5.99
CA THR A 16 11.43 16.56 -6.26
C THR A 16 12.34 16.06 -5.14
N ALA A 17 13.31 16.88 -4.72
CA ALA A 17 14.19 16.54 -3.59
C ALA A 17 13.39 16.31 -2.30
N ALA A 18 12.42 17.18 -2.01
CA ALA A 18 11.54 17.05 -0.85
C ALA A 18 10.66 15.80 -0.93
N ALA A 19 10.11 15.46 -2.11
CA ALA A 19 9.33 14.25 -2.30
C ALA A 19 10.16 12.98 -2.07
N ILE A 20 11.40 12.95 -2.57
CA ILE A 20 12.34 11.83 -2.35
C ILE A 20 12.65 11.68 -0.86
N LEU A 21 12.98 12.78 -0.17
CA LEU A 21 13.25 12.76 1.27
C LEU A 21 12.03 12.31 2.07
N TYR A 22 10.85 12.80 1.73
CA TYR A 22 9.59 12.42 2.37
C TYR A 22 9.33 10.91 2.21
N LEU A 23 9.41 10.38 0.98
CA LEU A 23 9.18 8.94 0.73
C LEU A 23 10.28 8.07 1.34
N GLY A 24 11.53 8.52 1.33
CA GLY A 24 12.64 7.81 1.97
C GLY A 24 12.47 7.70 3.48
N ILE A 25 12.06 8.79 4.14
CA ILE A 25 11.89 8.81 5.61
C ILE A 25 10.55 8.17 6.01
N PHE A 26 9.43 8.71 5.54
CA PHE A 26 8.10 8.27 5.98
C PHE A 26 7.66 6.99 5.30
N GLY A 27 7.76 6.94 3.96
CA GLY A 27 7.33 5.81 3.16
C GLY A 27 8.19 4.55 3.36
N SER A 28 9.47 4.74 3.72
CA SER A 28 10.42 3.63 3.89
C SER A 28 10.87 3.47 5.33
N VAL A 29 11.74 4.34 5.86
CA VAL A 29 12.38 4.11 7.16
C VAL A 29 11.35 3.93 8.28
N ILE A 30 10.41 4.87 8.42
CA ILE A 30 9.37 4.81 9.46
C ILE A 30 8.39 3.68 9.16
N GLY A 31 7.88 3.61 7.93
CA GLY A 31 6.91 2.58 7.52
C GLY A 31 7.41 1.15 7.79
N PHE A 32 8.61 0.81 7.32
CA PHE A 32 9.20 -0.52 7.53
C PHE A 32 9.57 -0.76 8.99
N SER A 33 10.07 0.25 9.72
CA SER A 33 10.37 0.09 11.15
C SER A 33 9.11 -0.28 11.95
N LEU A 34 8.00 0.40 11.69
CA LEU A 34 6.71 0.08 12.32
C LEU A 34 6.18 -1.28 11.89
N TYR A 35 6.28 -1.63 10.61
CA TYR A 35 5.88 -2.95 10.12
C TYR A 35 6.65 -4.06 10.82
N TYR A 36 7.99 -3.96 10.91
CA TYR A 36 8.81 -4.97 11.59
C TYR A 36 8.60 -4.99 13.11
N PHE A 37 8.33 -3.84 13.71
CA PHE A 37 7.93 -3.78 15.11
C PHE A 37 6.63 -4.56 15.34
N LEU A 38 5.60 -4.29 14.53
CA LEU A 38 4.33 -5.00 14.58
C LEU A 38 4.51 -6.49 14.31
N LEU A 39 5.38 -6.87 13.38
CA LEU A 39 5.65 -8.26 13.05
C LEU A 39 6.15 -9.08 14.25
N ARG A 40 6.76 -8.43 15.25
CA ARG A 40 7.20 -9.06 16.50
C ARG A 40 6.11 -9.10 17.58
N SER A 41 5.10 -8.23 17.51
CA SER A 41 4.13 -8.01 18.59
C SER A 41 2.69 -8.41 18.27
N VAL A 42 2.32 -8.59 17.00
CA VAL A 42 0.97 -8.98 16.58
C VAL A 42 0.97 -10.28 15.79
N SER A 43 -0.16 -11.00 15.85
CA SER A 43 -0.30 -12.27 15.11
C SER A 43 -0.30 -12.04 13.59
N PRO A 44 0.11 -13.05 12.79
CA PRO A 44 0.12 -12.98 11.33
C PRO A 44 -1.22 -12.52 10.74
N ASN A 45 -2.33 -13.00 11.32
CA ASN A 45 -3.67 -12.67 10.86
C ASN A 45 -4.02 -11.18 11.03
N ARG A 46 -3.44 -10.50 12.03
CA ARG A 46 -3.62 -9.04 12.21
C ARG A 46 -2.70 -8.24 11.29
N LEU A 47 -1.52 -8.75 10.96
CA LEU A 47 -0.61 -8.11 10.00
C LEU A 47 -1.20 -8.12 8.60
N ALA A 48 -1.86 -9.21 8.21
CA ALA A 48 -2.58 -9.31 6.94
C ALA A 48 -3.68 -8.23 6.78
N LEU A 49 -4.26 -7.73 7.88
CA LEU A 49 -5.20 -6.60 7.78
C LEU A 49 -4.55 -5.33 7.22
N ILE A 50 -3.25 -5.13 7.42
CA ILE A 50 -2.54 -3.94 6.91
C ILE A 50 -2.54 -3.95 5.37
N THR A 51 -2.35 -5.12 4.74
CA THR A 51 -2.36 -5.25 3.28
C THR A 51 -3.76 -4.96 2.72
N LEU A 52 -4.81 -5.41 3.42
CA LEU A 52 -6.20 -5.10 3.08
C LEU A 52 -6.57 -3.63 3.27
N MET A 53 -6.04 -2.97 4.30
CA MET A 53 -6.31 -1.56 4.57
C MET A 53 -5.63 -0.61 3.57
N THR A 54 -4.48 -0.99 3.03
CA THR A 54 -3.67 -0.16 2.12
C THR A 54 -4.47 0.40 0.91
N PRO A 55 -5.17 -0.40 0.09
CA PRO A 55 -5.93 0.12 -1.04
C PRO A 55 -7.11 1.01 -0.62
N VAL A 56 -7.75 0.72 0.53
CA VAL A 56 -8.84 1.57 1.07
C VAL A 56 -8.30 2.95 1.41
N ILE A 57 -7.19 3.00 2.16
CA ILE A 57 -6.54 4.26 2.55
C ILE A 57 -6.05 5.01 1.31
N ALA A 58 -5.50 4.32 0.32
CA ALA A 58 -5.05 4.93 -0.93
C ALA A 58 -6.19 5.65 -1.67
N LEU A 59 -7.36 5.02 -1.82
CA LEU A 59 -8.53 5.64 -2.46
C LEU A 59 -9.08 6.80 -1.65
N MET A 60 -9.15 6.66 -0.32
CA MET A 60 -9.60 7.74 0.56
C MET A 60 -8.66 8.95 0.48
N LEU A 61 -7.34 8.73 0.48
CA LEU A 61 -6.35 9.79 0.33
C LEU A 61 -6.39 10.41 -1.07
N GLY A 62 -6.58 9.62 -2.13
CA GLY A 62 -6.78 10.12 -3.49
C GLY A 62 -7.99 11.06 -3.56
N GLN A 63 -9.12 10.65 -3.00
CA GLN A 63 -10.33 11.47 -2.98
C GLN A 63 -10.19 12.73 -2.13
N TRP A 64 -9.60 12.64 -0.92
CA TRP A 64 -9.55 13.78 0.02
C TRP A 64 -8.38 14.73 -0.23
N VAL A 65 -7.19 14.20 -0.47
CA VAL A 65 -5.96 15.00 -0.61
C VAL A 65 -5.74 15.38 -2.07
N ASN A 66 -5.96 14.44 -3.00
CA ASN A 66 -5.74 14.68 -4.43
C ASN A 66 -7.02 15.15 -5.15
N GLN A 67 -8.14 15.27 -4.43
CA GLN A 67 -9.44 15.70 -4.97
C GLN A 67 -9.90 14.85 -6.18
N GLU A 68 -9.53 13.57 -6.20
CA GLU A 68 -9.91 12.64 -7.26
C GLU A 68 -11.39 12.28 -7.16
N ILE A 69 -12.09 12.31 -8.30
CA ILE A 69 -13.48 11.84 -8.37
C ILE A 69 -13.48 10.32 -8.51
N VAL A 70 -13.62 9.63 -7.38
CA VAL A 70 -13.70 8.17 -7.34
C VAL A 70 -15.11 7.74 -7.76
N THR A 71 -15.24 7.25 -9.00
CA THR A 71 -16.53 6.78 -9.53
C THR A 71 -17.01 5.50 -8.85
N THR A 72 -18.32 5.23 -8.93
CA THR A 72 -18.92 4.00 -8.39
C THR A 72 -18.25 2.72 -8.91
N ASN A 73 -17.80 2.72 -10.17
CA ASN A 73 -17.10 1.57 -10.75
C ASN A 73 -15.76 1.30 -10.07
N VAL A 74 -15.03 2.34 -9.66
CA VAL A 74 -13.77 2.19 -8.91
C VAL A 74 -14.05 1.62 -7.52
N TRP A 75 -15.12 2.05 -6.85
CA TRP A 75 -15.52 1.47 -5.57
C TRP A 75 -15.90 -0.01 -5.68
N ILE A 76 -16.66 -0.39 -6.71
CA ILE A 76 -17.04 -1.79 -6.95
C ILE A 76 -15.80 -2.64 -7.26
N GLY A 77 -14.95 -2.19 -8.19
CA GLY A 77 -13.72 -2.90 -8.54
C GLY A 77 -12.77 -3.06 -7.35
N SER A 78 -12.65 -2.02 -6.52
CA SER A 78 -11.85 -2.06 -5.29
C SER A 78 -12.44 -3.03 -4.27
N GLY A 79 -13.78 -3.08 -4.14
CA GLY A 79 -14.47 -4.08 -3.33
C GLY A 79 -14.16 -5.51 -3.77
N ILE A 80 -14.13 -5.78 -5.07
CA ILE A 80 -13.78 -7.10 -5.63
C ILE A 80 -12.33 -7.46 -5.30
N ILE A 81 -11.39 -6.51 -5.45
CA ILE A 81 -9.97 -6.73 -5.11
C ILE A 81 -9.81 -7.01 -3.61
N LEU A 82 -10.48 -6.24 -2.76
CA LEU A 82 -10.46 -6.43 -1.30
C LEU A 82 -11.01 -7.79 -0.90
N LEU A 83 -12.10 -8.24 -1.52
CA LEU A 83 -12.65 -9.58 -1.30
C LEU A 83 -11.66 -10.67 -1.72
N GLY A 84 -11.03 -10.53 -2.90
CA GLY A 84 -10.02 -11.47 -3.37
C GLY A 84 -8.81 -11.55 -2.43
N LEU A 85 -8.30 -10.40 -1.98
CA LEU A 85 -7.19 -10.35 -1.02
C LEU A 85 -7.60 -10.93 0.34
N ALA A 86 -8.80 -10.63 0.83
CA ALA A 86 -9.29 -11.17 2.10
C ALA A 86 -9.39 -12.70 2.06
N LEU A 87 -9.91 -13.25 0.96
CA LEU A 87 -9.95 -14.70 0.74
C LEU A 87 -8.55 -15.31 0.61
N TYR A 88 -7.59 -14.61 0.00
CA TYR A 88 -6.21 -15.06 -0.11
C TYR A 88 -5.53 -15.11 1.27
N GLU A 89 -5.62 -14.04 2.05
CA GLU A 89 -4.98 -13.91 3.37
C GLU A 89 -5.61 -14.84 4.42
N TRP A 90 -6.91 -15.13 4.31
CA TRP A 90 -7.64 -15.99 5.27
C TRP A 90 -7.93 -17.40 4.78
N GLY A 91 -7.63 -17.71 3.51
CA GLY A 91 -7.97 -18.98 2.89
C GLY A 91 -7.48 -20.18 3.69
N ASP A 92 -6.19 -20.19 4.08
CA ASP A 92 -5.61 -21.31 4.82
C ASP A 92 -6.27 -21.53 6.20
N ASN A 93 -6.60 -20.44 6.91
CA ASN A 93 -7.30 -20.53 8.18
C ASN A 93 -8.71 -21.12 8.00
N VAL A 94 -9.43 -20.69 6.97
CA VAL A 94 -10.77 -21.18 6.65
C VAL A 94 -10.75 -22.64 6.22
N PHE A 95 -9.81 -23.04 5.35
CA PHE A 95 -9.66 -24.43 4.91
C PHE A 95 -9.23 -25.38 6.04
N SER A 96 -8.40 -24.92 6.98
CA SER A 96 -8.06 -25.71 8.17
C SER A 96 -9.26 -25.93 9.11
N SER A 97 -10.21 -24.99 9.17
CA SER A 97 -11.40 -25.09 10.02
C SER A 97 -12.48 -25.99 9.41
N ILE A 98 -12.48 -26.21 8.09
CA ILE A 98 -13.45 -27.04 7.38
C ILE A 98 -13.00 -28.50 7.30
N ARG A 99 -11.70 -28.79 7.47
CA ARG A 99 -11.19 -30.14 7.69
C ARG A 99 -11.40 -30.55 9.16
N PHE A 100 -12.64 -30.85 9.51
CA PHE A 100 -13.01 -31.70 10.65
C PHE A 100 -13.86 -32.85 10.14
#